data_AF-A0A8X6HNQ8-F1
#
_entry.id   AF-A0A8X6HNQ8-F1
#
_cell.length_a   1.000
_cell.length_b   1.000
_cell.length_c   1.000
_cell.angle_alpha   90.00
_cell.angle_beta   90.00
_cell.angle_gamma   90.00
#
_symmetry.space_group_name_H-M   'P 1'
#
loop_
_entity.id
_entity.type
_entity.pdbx_description
1 polymer ?
#
loop_
_entity_poly.entity_id
_entity_poly.type
_entity_poly.pdbx_seq_one_letter_code
_entity_poly.pdbx_strand_id
1 'polypeptide(L)'
;NNGLQKEYYLNDGFYGSFPYFYKDYDVKHVPLLTPAEVEIKHLYESKIWGQTCCCEDVILEKCLLPDMEEGQLILWKNMGAYIRGVTSNFTLVPYPANRYVFIQNSRLRLECIPNLPEVSDYIADVADLIESAEDMSDFSLDL
;
A
#
# COMPACT_ATOMS: atom_id res chain seq x y z
N ASN A 1 -28.88 -5.71 -5.85
CA ASN A 1 -27.74 -6.14 -6.69
C ASN A 1 -28.12 -6.13 -8.16
N ASN A 2 -27.78 -5.06 -8.89
CA ASN A 2 -28.07 -4.92 -10.32
C ASN A 2 -27.04 -5.60 -11.24
N GLY A 3 -26.29 -6.62 -10.80
CA GLY A 3 -25.35 -7.37 -11.66
C GLY A 3 -24.23 -6.56 -12.33
N LEU A 4 -24.08 -5.27 -11.99
CA LEU A 4 -23.04 -4.39 -12.51
C LEU A 4 -21.74 -4.65 -11.77
N GLN A 5 -20.76 -5.19 -12.50
CA GLN A 5 -19.37 -5.25 -12.05
C GLN A 5 -18.65 -3.97 -12.46
N LYS A 6 -17.89 -3.36 -11.54
CA LYS A 6 -17.05 -2.18 -11.84
C LYS A 6 -15.60 -2.59 -12.04
N GLU A 7 -14.89 -1.86 -12.89
CA GLU A 7 -13.47 -2.09 -13.15
C GLU A 7 -12.67 -0.84 -12.79
N TYR A 8 -11.61 -1.03 -12.01
CA TYR A 8 -10.71 0.03 -11.56
C TYR A 8 -9.28 -0.28 -11.99
N TYR A 9 -8.61 0.72 -12.56
CA TYR A 9 -7.24 0.61 -13.06
C TYR A 9 -6.34 1.44 -12.15
N LEU A 10 -5.31 0.82 -11.59
CA LEU A 10 -4.38 1.48 -10.68
C LEU A 10 -3.07 1.83 -11.38
N ASN A 11 -2.28 2.67 -10.74
CA ASN A 11 -0.93 3.04 -11.18
C ASN A 11 0.17 2.06 -10.69
N ASP A 12 -0.25 0.94 -10.09
CA ASP A 12 0.62 -0.14 -9.59
C ASP A 12 -0.04 -1.50 -9.89
N GLY A 13 0.72 -2.59 -9.91
CA GLY A 13 0.29 -3.88 -10.47
C GLY A 13 1.24 -5.04 -10.21
N PHE A 14 1.09 -6.11 -10.98
CA PHE A 14 1.84 -7.36 -10.83
C PHE A 14 3.34 -7.24 -11.01
N TYR A 15 3.74 -6.28 -11.83
CA TYR A 15 5.15 -5.98 -12.07
C TYR A 15 5.72 -5.00 -11.04
N GLY A 16 4.87 -4.39 -10.21
CA GLY A 16 5.22 -3.53 -9.10
C GLY A 16 4.89 -4.19 -7.76
N SER A 17 4.02 -3.57 -6.96
CA SER A 17 3.81 -3.99 -5.57
C SER A 17 2.96 -5.24 -5.37
N PHE A 18 2.37 -5.81 -6.43
CA PHE A 18 1.45 -6.95 -6.32
C PHE A 18 1.99 -8.21 -7.00
N PRO A 19 3.18 -8.71 -6.63
CA PRO A 19 3.84 -9.77 -7.39
C PRO A 19 2.95 -11.01 -7.56
N TYR A 20 2.95 -11.54 -8.78
CA TYR A 20 2.07 -12.65 -9.21
C TYR A 20 2.10 -13.85 -8.24
N PHE A 21 3.25 -14.18 -7.67
CA PHE A 21 3.41 -15.36 -6.80
C PHE A 21 2.55 -15.30 -5.54
N TYR A 22 2.06 -14.13 -5.11
CA TYR A 22 1.14 -14.07 -3.96
C TYR A 22 -0.13 -14.88 -4.18
N LYS A 23 -0.56 -15.03 -5.44
CA LYS A 23 -1.65 -15.92 -5.82
C LYS A 23 -1.33 -17.39 -5.52
N ASP A 24 -0.07 -17.80 -5.69
CA ASP A 24 0.37 -19.18 -5.44
C ASP A 24 0.45 -19.52 -3.94
N TYR A 25 0.59 -18.50 -3.08
CA TYR A 25 0.69 -18.65 -1.62
C TYR A 25 -0.61 -18.27 -0.86
N ASP A 26 -1.74 -18.06 -1.55
CA ASP A 26 -3.02 -17.62 -0.97
C ASP A 26 -2.90 -16.35 -0.10
N VAL A 27 -2.00 -15.45 -0.49
CA VAL A 27 -1.87 -14.14 0.17
C VAL A 27 -3.01 -13.24 -0.34
N LYS A 28 -3.90 -12.84 0.55
CA LYS A 28 -5.07 -12.01 0.21
C LYS A 28 -4.74 -10.52 0.26
N HIS A 29 -4.75 -9.88 -0.90
CA HIS A 29 -4.73 -8.41 -1.01
C HIS A 29 -6.13 -7.86 -0.73
N VAL A 30 -6.44 -7.57 0.53
CA VAL A 30 -7.73 -6.96 0.88
C VAL A 30 -7.56 -5.44 0.89
N PRO A 31 -8.28 -4.70 0.02
CA PRO A 31 -8.34 -3.25 0.10
C PRO A 31 -8.80 -2.83 1.49
N LEU A 32 -8.09 -1.88 2.10
CA LEU A 32 -8.50 -1.32 3.37
C LEU A 32 -9.64 -0.33 3.12
N LEU A 33 -10.81 -0.65 3.66
CA LEU A 33 -11.96 0.24 3.68
C LEU A 33 -12.17 0.78 5.09
N THR A 34 -12.41 2.08 5.18
CA THR A 34 -12.84 2.73 6.41
C THR A 34 -14.30 2.36 6.73
N PRO A 35 -14.72 2.41 8.01
CA PRO A 35 -16.12 2.17 8.37
C PRO A 35 -17.09 3.09 7.61
N ALA A 36 -16.71 4.35 7.39
CA ALA A 36 -17.50 5.31 6.63
C ALA A 36 -17.72 4.86 5.17
N GLU A 37 -16.70 4.32 4.52
CA GLU A 37 -16.82 3.80 3.14
C GLU A 37 -17.72 2.56 3.05
N VAL A 38 -17.72 1.72 4.09
CA VAL A 38 -18.55 0.51 4.13
C VAL A 38 -20.00 0.83 4.48
N GLU A 39 -20.25 1.78 5.39
CA GLU A 39 -21.59 2.08 5.91
C GLU A 39 -22.35 3.11 5.07
N ILE A 40 -21.65 4.09 4.47
CA ILE A 40 -22.29 5.22 3.78
C ILE A 40 -22.44 4.94 2.28
N LYS A 41 -21.48 4.25 1.67
CA LYS A 41 -21.45 4.02 0.23
C LYS A 41 -21.98 2.63 -0.12
N HIS A 42 -22.71 2.52 -1.23
CA HIS A 42 -23.08 1.22 -1.78
C HIS A 42 -21.83 0.49 -2.29
N LEU A 43 -21.67 -0.77 -1.90
CA LEU A 43 -20.58 -1.62 -2.39
C LEU A 43 -20.96 -2.32 -3.70
N TYR A 44 -20.02 -2.33 -4.64
CA TYR A 44 -20.14 -2.99 -5.93
C TYR A 44 -19.15 -4.15 -6.01
N GLU A 45 -19.56 -5.26 -6.65
CA GLU A 45 -18.60 -6.27 -7.10
C GLU A 45 -17.67 -5.60 -8.11
N SER A 46 -16.37 -5.69 -7.86
CA SER A 46 -15.36 -4.90 -8.55
C SER A 46 -14.17 -5.76 -8.95
N LYS A 47 -13.54 -5.42 -10.07
CA LYS A 47 -12.28 -5.97 -10.56
C LYS A 47 -11.21 -4.88 -10.54
N ILE A 48 -10.02 -5.21 -10.08
CA ILE A 48 -8.89 -4.28 -9.99
C ILE A 48 -7.79 -4.75 -10.94
N TRP A 49 -7.39 -3.84 -11.83
CA TRP A 49 -6.32 -4.00 -12.80
C TRP A 49 -5.09 -3.20 -12.38
N GLY A 50 -3.92 -3.71 -12.74
CA GLY A 50 -2.70 -2.93 -12.71
C GLY A 50 -2.58 -2.00 -13.92
N GLN A 51 -1.46 -1.31 -13.99
CA GLN A 51 -1.21 -0.24 -14.96
C GLN A 51 -0.73 -0.73 -16.33
N THR A 52 -0.39 -2.00 -16.46
CA THR A 52 0.21 -2.52 -17.70
C THR A 52 -0.86 -2.94 -18.70
N CYS A 53 -0.46 -3.10 -19.97
CA CYS A 53 -1.34 -3.63 -21.02
C CYS A 53 -1.42 -5.17 -21.03
N CYS A 54 -0.76 -5.85 -20.08
CA CYS A 54 -0.80 -7.31 -19.96
C CYS A 54 -2.17 -7.74 -19.44
N CYS A 55 -2.79 -8.74 -20.08
CA CYS A 55 -4.08 -9.24 -19.63
C CYS A 55 -3.98 -10.00 -18.30
N GLU A 56 -2.78 -10.41 -17.91
CA GLU A 56 -2.48 -11.03 -16.63
C GLU A 56 -2.37 -10.04 -15.49
N ASP A 57 -2.24 -8.73 -15.74
CA ASP A 57 -2.04 -7.70 -14.71
C ASP A 57 -3.35 -7.36 -13.97
N VAL A 58 -3.91 -8.36 -13.32
CA VAL A 58 -5.16 -8.31 -12.56
C VAL A 58 -4.86 -8.51 -11.08
N ILE A 59 -4.89 -7.43 -10.31
CA ILE A 59 -4.63 -7.48 -8.87
C ILE A 59 -5.72 -8.28 -8.14
N LEU A 60 -6.99 -8.00 -8.44
CA LEU A 60 -8.15 -8.69 -7.87
C LEU A 60 -9.22 -8.93 -8.92
N GLU A 61 -9.52 -10.20 -9.22
CA GLU A 61 -10.61 -10.56 -10.12
C GLU A 61 -12.00 -10.20 -9.56
N LYS A 62 -12.15 -10.31 -8.24
CA LYS A 62 -13.40 -10.05 -7.51
C LYS A 62 -13.09 -9.48 -6.13
N CYS A 63 -13.59 -8.27 -5.87
CA CYS A 63 -13.60 -7.64 -4.56
C CYS A 63 -14.86 -6.80 -4.38
N LEU A 64 -15.12 -6.34 -3.16
CA LEU A 64 -16.16 -5.35 -2.89
C LEU A 64 -15.49 -4.00 -2.65
N LEU A 65 -15.88 -3.00 -3.43
CA LEU A 65 -15.43 -1.63 -3.27
C LEU A 65 -16.64 -0.69 -3.31
N PRO A 66 -16.59 0.44 -2.60
CA PRO A 66 -17.58 1.49 -2.77
C PRO A 66 -17.49 2.09 -4.18
N ASP A 67 -18.42 2.97 -4.55
CA ASP A 67 -18.24 3.75 -5.78
C ASP A 67 -17.01 4.66 -5.64
N MET A 68 -16.01 4.39 -6.48
CA MET A 68 -14.75 5.13 -6.55
C MET A 68 -14.71 6.02 -7.79
N GLU A 69 -14.13 7.19 -7.64
CA GLU A 69 -13.85 8.14 -8.72
C GLU A 69 -12.34 8.18 -9.05
N GLU A 70 -12.00 8.69 -10.23
CA GLU A 70 -10.61 8.87 -10.63
C GLU A 70 -9.87 9.79 -9.65
N GLY A 71 -8.64 9.42 -9.29
CA GLY A 71 -7.82 10.13 -8.33
C GLY A 71 -8.05 9.74 -6.87
N GLN A 72 -9.09 8.95 -6.55
CA GLN A 72 -9.24 8.41 -5.20
C GLN A 72 -8.21 7.28 -4.94
N LEU A 73 -7.69 7.24 -3.72
CA LEU A 73 -6.75 6.21 -3.31
C LEU A 73 -7.43 4.94 -2.82
N ILE A 74 -6.73 3.83 -3.00
CA ILE A 74 -7.05 2.56 -2.35
C ILE A 74 -5.81 2.14 -1.57
N LEU A 75 -5.99 1.76 -0.30
CA LEU A 75 -4.88 1.44 0.59
C LEU A 75 -4.78 -0.07 0.82
N TRP A 76 -3.57 -0.60 0.83
CA TRP A 76 -3.27 -1.96 1.27
C TRP A 76 -2.31 -1.95 2.45
N LYS A 77 -2.61 -2.75 3.48
CA LYS A 77 -1.72 -2.97 4.62
C LYS A 77 -0.84 -4.19 4.39
N ASN A 78 0.24 -4.30 5.16
CA ASN A 78 1.17 -5.43 5.17
C ASN A 78 1.93 -5.65 3.85
N MET A 79 2.18 -4.58 3.09
CA MET A 79 2.90 -4.59 1.81
C MET A 79 4.42 -4.35 1.96
N GLY A 80 5.02 -4.81 3.07
CA GLY A 80 6.45 -4.58 3.35
C GLY A 80 7.38 -5.72 2.97
N ALA A 81 6.90 -6.97 2.99
CA ALA A 81 7.74 -8.16 2.82
C ALA A 81 7.72 -8.65 1.37
N TYR A 82 8.89 -8.96 0.81
CA TYR A 82 9.04 -9.56 -0.53
C TYR A 82 8.46 -8.76 -1.70
N ILE A 83 8.22 -7.46 -1.53
CA ILE A 83 7.71 -6.59 -2.61
C ILE A 83 8.87 -5.91 -3.33
N ARG A 84 9.63 -5.05 -2.64
CA ARG A 84 10.70 -4.28 -3.28
C ARG A 84 11.80 -5.14 -3.93
N GLY A 85 12.02 -6.35 -3.42
CA GLY A 85 13.03 -7.26 -3.95
C GLY A 85 12.65 -7.96 -5.27
N VAL A 86 11.37 -7.92 -5.66
CA VAL A 86 10.84 -8.64 -6.84
C VAL A 86 10.14 -7.72 -7.84
N THR A 87 9.93 -6.45 -7.48
CA THR A 87 9.39 -5.42 -8.37
C THR A 87 10.30 -5.17 -9.58
N SER A 88 9.72 -4.80 -10.71
CA SER A 88 10.43 -4.42 -11.93
C SER A 88 9.86 -3.12 -12.51
N ASN A 89 10.66 -2.41 -13.31
CA ASN A 89 10.17 -1.26 -14.08
C ASN A 89 9.65 -1.69 -15.46
N PHE A 90 8.94 -2.82 -15.52
CA PHE A 90 8.29 -3.27 -16.76
C PHE A 90 7.34 -2.17 -17.26
N THR A 91 7.25 -1.97 -18.57
CA THR A 91 6.55 -0.84 -19.22
C THR A 91 7.05 0.57 -18.84
N LEU A 92 8.29 0.69 -18.31
CA LEU A 92 8.92 1.97 -17.93
C LEU A 92 8.20 2.73 -16.80
N VAL A 93 7.34 2.06 -16.05
CA VAL A 93 6.69 2.65 -14.87
C VAL A 93 7.69 2.68 -13.71
N PRO A 94 7.87 3.82 -13.02
CA PRO A 94 8.77 3.89 -11.88
C PRO A 94 8.21 3.12 -10.69
N TYR A 95 9.11 2.67 -9.80
CA TYR A 95 8.69 2.11 -8.53
C TYR A 95 7.89 3.14 -7.69
N PRO A 96 6.92 2.68 -6.88
CA PRO A 96 6.28 3.54 -5.89
C PRO A 96 7.31 4.23 -5.00
N ALA A 97 7.05 5.50 -4.70
CA ALA A 97 7.85 6.26 -3.76
C ALA A 97 7.73 5.63 -2.36
N ASN A 98 8.83 5.59 -1.62
CA ASN A 98 8.84 5.17 -0.23
C ASN A 98 9.11 6.38 0.65
N ARG A 99 8.36 6.50 1.74
CA ARG A 99 8.61 7.44 2.81
C ARG A 99 8.92 6.64 4.06
N TYR A 100 10.12 6.81 4.61
CA TYR A 100 10.49 6.16 5.86
C TYR A 100 10.08 7.04 7.03
N VAL A 101 9.56 6.40 8.06
CA VAL A 101 9.07 7.06 9.26
C VAL A 101 9.61 6.30 10.45
N PHE A 102 10.17 7.03 11.42
CA PHE A 102 10.62 6.47 12.69
C PHE A 102 9.68 6.93 13.80
N ILE A 103 8.98 5.98 14.41
CA ILE A 103 8.10 6.25 15.55
C ILE A 103 8.90 6.06 16.83
N GLN A 104 9.14 7.15 17.55
CA GLN A 104 9.81 7.07 18.85
C GLN A 104 8.88 6.37 19.85
N ASN A 105 9.21 5.12 20.19
CA ASN A 105 8.44 4.33 21.13
C ASN A 105 9.25 4.09 22.40
N SER A 106 8.67 4.35 23.58
CA SER A 106 9.32 4.11 24.88
C SER A 106 9.68 2.64 25.15
N ARG A 107 9.16 1.70 24.34
CA ARG A 107 9.51 0.27 24.41
C ARG A 107 10.78 -0.09 23.63
N LEU A 108 11.36 0.83 22.85
CA LEU A 108 12.59 0.57 22.12
C LEU A 108 13.74 0.26 23.09
N ARG A 109 14.44 -0.83 22.84
CA ARG A 109 15.60 -1.30 23.61
C ARG A 109 16.86 -0.92 22.83
N LEU A 110 17.29 0.33 23.01
CA LEU A 110 18.41 0.89 22.26
C LEU A 110 19.76 0.30 22.71
N GLU A 111 19.83 -0.21 23.95
CA GLU A 111 21.04 -0.80 24.53
C GLU A 111 21.60 -2.00 23.75
N CYS A 112 20.79 -2.65 22.90
CA CYS A 112 21.17 -3.81 22.12
C CYS A 112 21.67 -3.45 20.70
N ILE A 113 21.58 -2.18 20.29
CA ILE A 113 21.91 -1.75 18.93
C ILE A 113 23.40 -1.40 18.87
N PRO A 114 24.23 -2.15 18.13
CA PRO A 114 25.63 -1.78 17.93
C PRO A 114 25.70 -0.48 17.11
N ASN A 115 26.68 0.38 17.41
CA ASN A 115 26.89 1.65 16.70
C ASN A 115 25.63 2.55 16.71
N LEU A 116 24.96 2.62 17.87
CA LEU A 116 23.73 3.39 18.05
C LEU A 116 23.83 4.86 17.60
N PRO A 117 24.93 5.60 17.85
CA PRO A 117 25.07 6.96 17.34
C PRO A 117 24.98 7.02 15.81
N GLU A 118 25.73 6.19 15.10
CA GLU A 118 25.74 6.15 13.64
C GLU A 118 24.40 5.70 13.06
N VAL A 119 23.72 4.75 13.72
CA VAL A 119 22.37 4.32 13.34
C VAL A 119 21.37 5.45 13.54
N SER A 120 21.45 6.18 14.66
CA SER A 120 20.57 7.32 14.94
C SER A 120 20.76 8.43 13.92
N ASP A 121 22.01 8.78 13.62
CA ASP A 121 22.35 9.80 12.60
C ASP A 121 21.83 9.40 11.22
N TYR A 122 22.00 8.14 10.83
CA TYR A 122 21.47 7.63 9.56
C TYR A 122 19.93 7.70 9.51
N ILE A 123 19.24 7.24 10.56
CA ILE A 123 17.78 7.27 10.60
C ILE A 123 17.26 8.70 10.53
N ALA A 124 17.91 9.65 11.21
CA ALA A 124 17.54 11.06 11.17
C ALA A 124 17.70 11.71 9.78
N ASP A 125 18.60 11.18 8.93
CA ASP A 125 18.78 11.65 7.54
C ASP A 125 17.73 11.07 6.59
N VAL A 126 17.28 9.82 6.82
CA VAL A 126 16.45 9.08 5.86
C VAL A 126 14.98 8.96 6.23
N ALA A 127 14.60 9.26 7.48
CA ALA A 127 13.25 9.05 7.99
C ALA A 127 12.70 10.25 8.76
N ASP A 128 11.40 10.48 8.62
CA ASP A 128 10.69 11.48 9.42
C ASP A 128 10.44 10.94 10.84
N LEU A 129 10.75 11.75 11.85
CA LEU A 129 10.49 11.42 13.25
C LEU A 129 9.03 11.70 13.60
N ILE A 130 8.36 10.72 14.20
CA ILE A 130 7.01 10.86 14.76
C ILE A 130 7.10 10.71 16.27
N GLU A 131 6.81 11.80 16.98
CA GLU A 131 6.86 11.88 18.44
C GLU A 131 5.45 11.71 19.07
N SER A 132 4.40 12.05 18.33
CA SER A 132 3.02 12.02 18.82
C SER A 132 2.02 11.41 17.81
N ALA A 133 0.81 11.11 18.31
CA ALA A 133 -0.30 10.67 17.46
C ALA A 133 -0.87 11.80 16.58
N GLU A 134 -0.64 13.05 16.94
CA GLU A 134 -1.03 14.23 16.16
C GLU A 134 -0.15 14.34 14.90
N ASP A 135 1.16 14.11 15.06
CA ASP A 135 2.10 14.05 13.93
C ASP A 135 1.69 12.96 12.92
N MET A 136 1.18 11.80 13.39
CA MET A 136 0.68 10.72 12.52
C MET A 136 -0.51 11.14 11.64
N SER A 137 -1.33 12.10 12.06
CA SER A 137 -2.51 12.52 11.30
C SER A 137 -2.17 13.41 10.11
N ASP A 138 -1.10 14.20 10.21
CA ASP A 138 -0.60 15.00 9.09
C ASP A 138 -0.10 14.11 7.94
N PHE A 139 0.45 12.92 8.24
CA PHE A 139 0.81 11.95 7.20
C PHE A 139 -0.40 11.31 6.49
N SER A 140 -1.60 11.40 7.07
CA SER A 140 -2.81 10.86 6.46
C SER A 140 -3.52 11.84 5.52
N LEU A 141 -3.15 13.13 5.56
CA LEU A 141 -3.75 14.19 4.72
C LEU A 141 -2.99 14.43 3.40
N ASP A 142 -1.76 13.90 3.28
CA ASP A 142 -0.93 13.93 2.07
C ASP A 142 -1.07 12.64 1.21
N LEU A 143 -2.04 11.78 1.51
CA LEU A 143 -2.38 10.57 0.76
C LEU A 143 -3.82 10.68 0.23
#